data_AF-A0A660VEM3-F1
#
_entry.id   AF-A0A660VEM3-F1
#
_cell.length_a   1.000
_cell.length_b   1.000
_cell.length_c   1.000
_cell.angle_alpha   90.00
_cell.angle_beta   90.00
_cell.angle_gamma   90.00
#
_symmetry.space_group_name_H-M   'P 1'
#
loop_
_entity.id
_entity.type
_entity.pdbx_description
1 polymer ?
#
loop_
_entity_poly.entity_id
_entity_poly.type
_entity_poly.pdbx_seq_one_letter_code
_entity_poly.pdbx_strand_id
1 'polypeptide(L)'
;MGGGTVRIRFAVALVVAVALAVGGCSSNKRKKRTPQSLQITTTILPDATERLAYSFTVQATGGNSSNYTWSIRGQPSWLTIDATTGELSGTPPAGSAGTYTFTVEVTDGQQTASRRFDLTVKSGATTLYVDAVNGSDSNSGTDWSDAFKTIAHALDVAQDGDTILVADGTYHEHDLDFQGKKVHLKSANGPTNCIIDCQQQGRAFYFHSGETADSILEGFTIQNGRVEDTYGGAIVCENGSSPTITNCIFDGNEAADTNSSYDNENGGAIYCDASSPTLVNCTFSGNSADGAGGAIFCTNSGTLTVTNCVFRDNIADSAGGAIYCDASRLNLNNCVFNANTVTTYDGGAIYCVNSSGLVATNCAFGGNDAGRWGGAAAAVYSSRLTMTNCTFTGNNANDSGGAILCAVLSDATLKNSILWNDSASSANEIYIYDDPLNPSSATLYHCCVDNTGYGGQTANITENNCIHQDPQFVNAAGGDYHLQDVSPCIDAGNNGYVPSTVSEDLDGNQRIVDGDNDGTAVVDIGAYEYQP
;
A
#
# COMPACT_ATOMS: atom_id res chain seq x y z
N MET A 1 26.48 -8.58 -21.94
CA MET A 1 27.31 -7.72 -21.06
C MET A 1 26.53 -6.41 -20.90
N GLY A 2 26.09 -5.95 -19.74
CA GLY A 2 26.27 -6.40 -18.36
C GLY A 2 25.03 -6.06 -17.52
N GLY A 3 24.89 -6.72 -16.38
CA GLY A 3 23.75 -6.58 -15.47
C GLY A 3 23.78 -5.27 -14.70
N GLY A 4 22.61 -4.64 -14.56
CA GLY A 4 22.36 -3.49 -13.70
C GLY A 4 21.80 -3.96 -12.36
N THR A 5 22.61 -3.88 -11.31
CA THR A 5 22.18 -4.11 -9.93
C THR A 5 21.47 -2.86 -9.42
N VAL A 6 20.19 -2.97 -9.07
CA VAL A 6 19.43 -1.92 -8.36
C VAL A 6 20.05 -1.76 -6.96
N ARG A 7 20.73 -0.63 -6.74
CA ARG A 7 21.24 -0.24 -5.42
C ARG A 7 20.19 0.64 -4.74
N ILE A 8 19.49 0.07 -3.76
CA ILE A 8 18.65 0.80 -2.82
C ILE A 8 19.57 1.74 -2.02
N ARG A 9 19.40 3.06 -2.22
CA ARG A 9 20.14 4.09 -1.50
C ARG A 9 19.40 4.41 -0.20
N PHE A 10 19.92 3.96 0.94
CA PHE A 10 19.54 4.51 2.23
C PHE A 10 20.08 5.93 2.35
N ALA A 11 19.17 6.89 2.59
CA ALA A 11 19.49 8.28 2.80
C ALA A 11 20.23 8.46 4.14
N VAL A 12 21.53 8.74 4.07
CA VAL A 12 22.30 9.21 5.23
C VAL A 12 22.04 10.71 5.38
N ALA A 13 21.36 11.10 6.45
CA ALA A 13 21.15 12.50 6.80
C ALA A 13 22.51 13.16 7.16
N LEU A 14 23.08 13.91 6.21
CA LEU A 14 24.28 14.69 6.40
C LEU A 14 23.91 16.06 6.99
N VAL A 15 24.07 16.23 8.31
CA VAL A 15 23.95 17.54 8.95
C VAL A 15 25.29 18.27 8.82
N VAL A 16 25.39 19.20 7.86
CA VAL A 16 26.53 20.11 7.71
C VAL A 16 26.25 21.42 8.41
N ALA A 17 26.93 21.69 9.53
CA ALA A 17 26.93 23.00 10.17
C ALA A 17 28.00 23.91 9.54
N VAL A 18 27.57 24.96 8.84
CA VAL A 18 28.44 26.01 8.27
C VAL A 18 28.70 27.08 9.34
N ALA A 19 29.97 27.29 9.70
CA ALA A 19 30.38 28.41 10.55
C ALA A 19 30.94 29.57 9.71
N LEU A 20 30.24 30.71 9.74
CA LEU A 20 30.67 31.99 9.18
C LEU A 20 31.89 32.54 9.97
N ALA A 21 32.99 32.82 9.26
CA ALA A 21 34.13 33.53 9.81
C ALA A 21 34.02 35.04 9.49
N VAL A 22 33.83 35.86 10.52
CA VAL A 22 33.94 37.33 10.41
C VAL A 22 35.38 37.73 10.69
N GLY A 23 36.03 38.34 9.70
CA GLY A 23 37.40 38.82 9.80
C GLY A 23 37.52 40.09 10.65
N GLY A 24 38.43 40.06 11.64
CA GLY A 24 38.84 41.23 12.40
C GLY A 24 40.29 41.10 12.86
N CYS A 25 41.18 41.91 12.27
CA CYS A 25 42.59 42.04 12.67
C CYS A 25 42.73 42.67 14.06
N SER A 26 43.61 42.15 14.92
CA SER A 26 44.54 42.95 15.74
C SER A 26 45.46 42.12 16.66
N SER A 27 46.75 42.41 16.54
CA SER A 27 47.83 42.33 17.55
C SER A 27 48.33 40.97 18.05
N ASN A 28 49.62 40.74 17.77
CA ASN A 28 50.47 39.69 18.31
C ASN A 28 50.66 39.83 19.84
N LYS A 29 49.90 39.05 20.60
CA LYS A 29 50.34 38.51 21.88
C LYS A 29 50.22 36.99 21.77
N ARG A 30 51.32 36.25 21.95
CA ARG A 30 51.28 34.79 22.15
C ARG A 30 50.45 34.51 23.41
N LYS A 31 49.13 34.38 23.25
CA LYS A 31 48.28 33.73 24.24
C LYS A 31 48.84 32.32 24.38
N LYS A 32 49.35 31.95 25.57
CA LYS A 32 49.50 30.54 25.92
C LYS A 32 48.12 29.92 25.67
N ARG A 33 47.95 29.17 24.58
CA ARG A 33 46.78 28.32 24.39
C ARG A 33 46.86 27.31 25.53
N THR A 34 46.03 27.49 26.55
CA THR A 34 45.76 26.40 27.48
C THR A 34 45.29 25.23 26.62
N PRO A 35 45.95 24.06 26.66
CA PRO A 35 45.50 22.90 25.90
C PRO A 35 44.04 22.64 26.28
N GLN A 36 43.14 22.61 25.29
CA GLN A 36 41.77 22.21 25.52
C GLN A 36 41.80 20.77 26.06
N SER A 37 41.06 20.50 27.14
CA SER A 37 41.02 19.16 27.75
C SER A 37 40.55 18.13 26.72
N LEU A 38 41.27 17.02 26.59
CA LEU A 38 40.89 15.92 25.71
C LEU A 38 39.61 15.26 26.25
N GLN A 39 38.57 15.14 25.43
CA GLN A 39 37.29 14.53 25.82
C GLN A 39 36.62 13.81 24.65
N ILE A 40 36.03 12.65 24.93
CA ILE A 40 35.17 11.91 23.99
C ILE A 40 33.80 12.57 23.95
N THR A 41 33.39 13.05 22.77
CA THR A 41 32.13 13.78 22.57
C THR A 41 30.96 12.88 22.19
N THR A 42 31.22 11.70 21.61
CA THR A 42 30.16 10.69 21.39
C THR A 42 29.50 10.31 22.71
N THR A 43 28.19 10.37 22.76
CA THR A 43 27.40 10.10 23.97
C THR A 43 26.64 8.79 23.94
N ILE A 44 26.19 8.36 22.76
CA ILE A 44 25.34 7.19 22.52
C ILE A 44 25.88 6.47 21.29
N LEU A 45 25.77 5.14 21.27
CA LEU A 45 26.04 4.30 20.11
C LEU A 45 24.70 3.87 19.48
N PRO A 46 24.60 3.75 18.15
CA PRO A 46 23.47 3.09 17.53
C PRO A 46 23.44 1.60 17.93
N ASP A 47 22.26 1.00 17.94
CA ASP A 47 22.12 -0.44 18.18
C ASP A 47 22.84 -1.25 17.08
N ALA A 48 23.38 -2.40 17.44
CA ALA A 48 23.82 -3.43 16.51
C ALA A 48 22.72 -4.50 16.36
N THR A 49 22.82 -5.32 15.31
CA THR A 49 21.93 -6.46 15.09
C THR A 49 22.77 -7.71 14.84
N GLU A 50 22.37 -8.85 15.38
CA GLU A 50 23.05 -10.10 15.09
C GLU A 50 23.16 -10.34 13.58
N ARG A 51 24.28 -10.94 13.17
CA ARG A 51 24.59 -11.33 11.79
C ARG A 51 24.73 -10.16 10.81
N LEU A 52 24.53 -8.92 11.25
CA LEU A 52 24.77 -7.71 10.45
C LEU A 52 26.06 -7.00 10.87
N ALA A 53 26.77 -6.45 9.88
CA ALA A 53 27.99 -5.68 10.13
C ALA A 53 27.66 -4.37 10.86
N TYR A 54 28.36 -4.10 11.94
CA TYR A 54 28.30 -2.87 12.72
C TYR A 54 29.51 -2.01 12.39
N SER A 55 29.30 -0.70 12.17
CA SER A 55 30.36 0.30 12.01
C SER A 55 29.90 1.64 12.59
N PHE A 56 30.73 2.24 13.45
CA PHE A 56 30.48 3.58 14.01
C PHE A 56 31.78 4.26 14.46
N THR A 57 32.03 5.49 14.01
CA THR A 57 33.24 6.26 14.40
C THR A 57 33.01 7.12 15.64
N VAL A 58 33.70 6.80 16.73
CA VAL A 58 33.69 7.58 17.97
C VAL A 58 34.43 8.91 17.78
N GLN A 59 33.89 9.99 18.34
CA GLN A 59 34.40 11.35 18.19
C GLN A 59 34.98 11.88 19.49
N ALA A 60 36.04 12.69 19.38
CA ALA A 60 36.67 13.39 20.50
C ALA A 60 37.07 14.81 20.10
N THR A 61 37.26 15.68 21.10
CA THR A 61 37.75 17.05 20.93
C THR A 61 38.79 17.39 22.00
N GLY A 62 39.55 18.46 21.78
CA GLY A 62 40.64 18.87 22.67
C GLY A 62 41.95 18.11 22.45
N GLY A 63 42.98 18.41 23.23
CA GLY A 63 44.31 17.80 23.03
C GLY A 63 44.91 18.05 21.63
N ASN A 64 45.76 17.12 21.19
CA ASN A 64 46.36 17.09 19.85
C ASN A 64 45.65 16.07 18.95
N SER A 65 44.65 16.52 18.18
CA SER A 65 43.84 15.68 17.29
C SER A 65 44.63 14.98 16.19
N SER A 66 45.81 15.50 15.81
CA SER A 66 46.69 14.83 14.83
C SER A 66 47.43 13.62 15.40
N ASN A 67 47.34 13.38 16.71
CA ASN A 67 48.01 12.27 17.40
C ASN A 67 47.03 11.41 18.20
N TYR A 68 45.73 11.44 17.85
CA TYR A 68 44.76 10.56 18.49
C TYR A 68 45.09 9.11 18.21
N THR A 69 45.21 8.33 19.28
CA THR A 69 45.28 6.87 19.23
C THR A 69 44.14 6.34 20.08
N TRP A 70 43.30 5.51 19.47
CA TRP A 70 42.10 4.94 20.06
C TRP A 70 42.35 3.52 20.57
N SER A 71 41.68 3.17 21.66
CA SER A 71 41.67 1.81 22.18
C SER A 71 40.34 1.48 22.86
N ILE A 72 40.08 0.19 23.00
CA ILE A 72 38.84 -0.35 23.57
C ILE A 72 39.17 -1.46 24.57
N ARG A 73 38.40 -1.53 25.65
CA ARG A 73 38.51 -2.57 26.68
C ARG A 73 37.14 -3.01 27.20
N GLY A 74 37.02 -4.29 27.55
CA GLY A 74 35.78 -4.90 28.05
C GLY A 74 34.72 -5.15 26.99
N GLN A 75 35.09 -5.03 25.71
CA GLN A 75 34.22 -5.28 24.57
C GLN A 75 33.95 -6.76 24.33
N PRO A 76 32.84 -7.11 23.67
CA PRO A 76 32.63 -8.46 23.18
C PRO A 76 33.68 -8.85 22.12
N SER A 77 33.93 -10.15 21.98
CA SER A 77 34.99 -10.70 21.11
C SER A 77 34.83 -10.35 19.63
N TRP A 78 33.61 -10.04 19.20
CA TRP A 78 33.28 -9.68 17.82
C TRP A 78 33.43 -8.18 17.52
N LEU A 79 33.67 -7.33 18.53
CA LEU A 79 33.80 -5.88 18.37
C LEU A 79 35.26 -5.44 18.49
N THR A 80 35.69 -4.58 17.57
CA THR A 80 37.04 -4.01 17.55
C THR A 80 36.98 -2.49 17.38
N ILE A 81 38.09 -1.81 17.64
CA ILE A 81 38.25 -0.38 17.33
C ILE A 81 39.50 -0.19 16.46
N ASP A 82 39.37 0.58 15.38
CA ASP A 82 40.53 1.03 14.62
C ASP A 82 41.27 2.13 15.40
N ALA A 83 42.55 1.88 15.68
CA ALA A 83 43.35 2.74 16.55
C ALA A 83 43.61 4.14 15.97
N THR A 84 43.48 4.32 14.65
CA THR A 84 43.79 5.59 13.97
C THR A 84 42.52 6.44 13.79
N THR A 85 41.41 5.80 13.46
CA THR A 85 40.16 6.49 13.09
C THR A 85 39.16 6.56 14.24
N GLY A 86 39.24 5.64 15.22
CA GLY A 86 38.23 5.50 16.26
C GLY A 86 36.96 4.79 15.79
N GLU A 87 37.00 4.13 14.62
CA GLU A 87 35.90 3.32 14.11
C GLU A 87 35.75 2.03 14.91
N LEU A 88 34.61 1.90 15.59
CA LEU A 88 34.13 0.64 16.13
C LEU A 88 33.56 -0.21 15.01
N SER A 89 34.03 -1.44 14.82
CA SER A 89 33.50 -2.34 13.81
C SER A 89 33.49 -3.81 14.24
N GLY A 90 32.51 -4.57 13.72
CA GLY A 90 32.30 -5.97 14.09
C GLY A 90 31.04 -6.58 13.47
N THR A 91 30.77 -7.85 13.77
CA THR A 91 29.50 -8.52 13.41
C THR A 91 29.09 -9.40 14.60
N PRO A 92 28.03 -9.03 15.35
CA PRO A 92 27.57 -9.84 16.46
C PRO A 92 27.10 -11.22 15.94
N PRO A 93 27.54 -12.34 16.53
CA PRO A 93 27.09 -13.67 16.11
C PRO A 93 25.63 -13.91 16.52
N ALA A 94 25.00 -14.94 15.97
CA ALA A 94 23.65 -15.33 16.39
C ALA A 94 23.62 -15.78 17.86
N GLY A 95 22.54 -15.45 18.58
CA GLY A 95 22.40 -15.70 20.01
C GLY A 95 23.24 -14.79 20.92
N SER A 96 23.72 -13.65 20.39
CA SER A 96 24.48 -12.64 21.11
C SER A 96 23.65 -11.39 21.48
N ALA A 97 22.34 -11.40 21.25
CA ALA A 97 21.44 -10.32 21.64
C ALA A 97 21.57 -9.97 23.13
N GLY A 98 21.53 -8.69 23.44
CA GLY A 98 21.73 -8.16 24.78
C GLY A 98 22.55 -6.87 24.81
N THR A 99 22.79 -6.34 26.00
CA THR A 99 23.54 -5.09 26.18
C THR A 99 24.99 -5.38 26.59
N TYR A 100 25.92 -4.83 25.82
CA TYR A 100 27.36 -4.94 26.06
C TYR A 100 27.91 -3.61 26.56
N THR A 101 28.50 -3.64 27.74
CA THR A 101 29.12 -2.44 28.32
C THR A 101 30.63 -2.51 28.24
N PHE A 102 31.24 -1.55 27.55
CA PHE A 102 32.69 -1.46 27.36
C PHE A 102 33.21 -0.03 27.51
N THR A 103 34.52 0.14 27.56
CA THR A 103 35.16 1.45 27.66
C THR A 103 36.01 1.73 26.43
N VAL A 104 35.79 2.89 25.81
CA VAL A 104 36.65 3.43 24.76
C VAL A 104 37.56 4.48 25.37
N GLU A 105 38.80 4.51 24.92
CA GLU A 105 39.82 5.45 25.35
C GLU A 105 40.48 6.09 24.14
N VAL A 106 40.77 7.39 24.25
CA VAL A 106 41.59 8.15 23.30
C VAL A 106 42.73 8.81 24.05
N THR A 107 43.94 8.68 23.51
CA THR A 107 45.10 9.45 23.97
C THR A 107 45.64 10.30 22.82
N ASP A 108 46.13 11.50 23.15
CA ASP A 108 46.90 12.34 22.22
C ASP A 108 48.42 12.25 22.48
N GLY A 109 48.85 11.29 23.30
CA GLY A 109 50.22 11.11 23.77
C GLY A 109 50.62 11.97 24.97
N GLN A 110 49.74 12.85 25.46
CA GLN A 110 49.95 13.70 26.65
C GLN A 110 48.79 13.62 27.64
N GLN A 111 47.57 13.55 27.12
CA GLN A 111 46.31 13.41 27.82
C GLN A 111 45.63 12.11 27.38
N THR A 112 44.80 11.59 28.27
CA THR A 112 43.96 10.43 28.01
C THR A 112 42.55 10.75 28.47
N ALA A 113 41.57 10.44 27.63
CA ALA A 113 40.16 10.51 27.96
C ALA A 113 39.53 9.15 27.75
N SER A 114 38.68 8.72 28.68
CA SER A 114 37.96 7.46 28.59
C SER A 114 36.47 7.68 28.78
N ARG A 115 35.66 6.90 28.07
CA ARG A 115 34.21 6.90 28.21
C ARG A 115 33.66 5.49 28.13
N ARG A 116 32.71 5.19 29.02
CA ARG A 116 31.96 3.94 29.03
C ARG A 116 30.77 4.07 28.08
N PHE A 117 30.55 3.04 27.26
CA PHE A 117 29.44 2.94 26.33
C PHE A 117 28.66 1.65 26.60
N ASP A 118 27.36 1.74 26.42
CA ASP A 118 26.48 0.59 26.29
C ASP A 118 26.12 0.44 24.82
N LEU A 119 26.33 -0.76 24.27
CA LEU A 119 25.91 -1.15 22.92
C LEU A 119 24.85 -2.24 23.05
N THR A 120 23.64 -1.94 22.59
CA THR A 120 22.57 -2.92 22.50
C THR A 120 22.73 -3.71 21.20
N VAL A 121 22.75 -5.04 21.29
CA VAL A 121 22.64 -5.96 20.16
C VAL A 121 21.21 -6.50 20.13
N LYS A 122 20.49 -6.27 19.03
CA LYS A 122 19.18 -6.84 18.75
C LYS A 122 19.32 -8.23 18.13
N SER A 123 18.36 -9.12 18.41
CA SER A 123 18.25 -10.40 17.71
C SER A 123 18.21 -10.19 16.21
N GLY A 124 18.87 -11.09 15.45
CA GLY A 124 18.80 -11.07 14.00
C GLY A 124 17.51 -11.72 13.53
N ALA A 125 16.95 -11.23 12.42
CA ALA A 125 15.84 -11.88 11.73
C ALA A 125 16.18 -13.33 11.36
N THR A 126 15.23 -14.23 11.58
CA THR A 126 15.30 -15.66 11.26
C THR A 126 14.14 -16.08 10.37
N THR A 127 14.18 -17.32 9.88
CA THR A 127 13.07 -17.93 9.15
C THR A 127 12.50 -19.07 9.98
N LEU A 128 11.20 -19.00 10.26
CA LEU A 128 10.42 -20.05 10.90
C LEU A 128 9.64 -20.82 9.84
N TYR A 129 9.61 -22.14 9.92
CA TYR A 129 8.97 -23.02 8.93
C TYR A 129 7.67 -23.60 9.48
N VAL A 130 6.61 -23.61 8.67
CA VAL A 130 5.28 -24.13 9.03
C VAL A 130 4.79 -25.13 7.98
N ASP A 131 4.39 -26.34 8.39
CA ASP A 131 3.84 -27.38 7.52
C ASP A 131 2.64 -28.05 8.20
N ALA A 132 1.43 -27.84 7.67
CA ALA A 132 0.18 -28.40 8.24
C ALA A 132 0.16 -29.95 8.25
N VAL A 133 0.89 -30.59 7.32
CA VAL A 133 0.86 -32.03 7.10
C VAL A 133 1.91 -32.73 7.95
N ASN A 134 3.17 -32.28 7.88
CA ASN A 134 4.31 -32.94 8.50
C ASN A 134 4.81 -32.25 9.77
N GLY A 135 4.38 -31.02 10.03
CA GLY A 135 4.83 -30.21 11.16
C GLY A 135 4.24 -30.63 12.51
N SER A 136 4.86 -30.13 13.58
CA SER A 136 4.38 -30.25 14.96
C SER A 136 4.70 -28.98 15.73
N ASP A 137 3.76 -28.44 16.49
CA ASP A 137 4.00 -27.27 17.35
C ASP A 137 4.90 -27.60 18.58
N SER A 138 5.36 -28.83 18.69
CA SER A 138 6.45 -29.21 19.60
C SER A 138 7.85 -29.04 19.00
N ASN A 139 7.95 -28.79 17.69
CA ASN A 139 9.22 -28.59 16.99
C ASN A 139 9.78 -27.19 17.27
N SER A 140 10.95 -26.86 16.74
CA SER A 140 11.54 -25.51 16.90
C SER A 140 11.38 -24.59 15.69
N GLY A 141 10.82 -25.06 14.58
CA GLY A 141 10.52 -24.27 13.40
C GLY A 141 11.76 -23.91 12.58
N THR A 142 12.89 -24.60 12.76
CA THR A 142 14.19 -24.17 12.21
C THR A 142 14.44 -24.57 10.75
N ASP A 143 13.77 -25.61 10.27
CA ASP A 143 13.74 -26.06 8.87
C ASP A 143 12.48 -26.91 8.60
N TRP A 144 12.28 -27.38 7.36
CA TRP A 144 11.12 -28.18 6.98
C TRP A 144 10.97 -29.51 7.73
N SER A 145 12.07 -30.13 8.18
CA SER A 145 12.01 -31.38 8.97
C SER A 145 11.70 -31.15 10.45
N ASP A 146 11.80 -29.89 10.88
CA ASP A 146 11.53 -29.39 12.22
C ASP A 146 10.47 -28.27 12.18
N ALA A 147 9.56 -28.30 11.21
CA ALA A 147 8.57 -27.25 11.02
C ALA A 147 7.51 -27.26 12.13
N PHE A 148 7.01 -26.08 12.49
CA PHE A 148 5.76 -25.96 13.25
C PHE A 148 4.59 -26.49 12.43
N LYS A 149 3.48 -26.82 13.10
CA LYS A 149 2.27 -27.29 12.43
C LYS A 149 1.36 -26.13 12.04
N THR A 150 1.22 -25.14 12.92
CA THR A 150 0.23 -24.07 12.80
C THR A 150 0.88 -22.72 12.54
N ILE A 151 0.19 -21.88 11.78
CA ILE A 151 0.58 -20.49 11.54
C ILE A 151 0.46 -19.70 12.85
N ALA A 152 -0.60 -19.94 13.63
CA ALA A 152 -0.82 -19.30 14.92
C ALA A 152 0.38 -19.48 15.87
N HIS A 153 0.89 -20.72 16.00
CA HIS A 153 2.03 -20.97 16.85
C HIS A 153 3.31 -20.29 16.35
N ALA A 154 3.52 -20.23 15.04
CA ALA A 154 4.67 -19.53 14.46
C ALA A 154 4.58 -18.02 14.71
N LEU A 155 3.40 -17.40 14.62
CA LEU A 155 3.18 -15.99 14.94
C LEU A 155 3.44 -15.68 16.42
N ASP A 156 3.08 -16.59 17.33
CA ASP A 156 3.38 -16.46 18.76
C ASP A 156 4.89 -16.43 19.04
N VAL A 157 5.64 -17.32 18.39
CA VAL A 157 7.10 -17.47 18.57
C VAL A 157 7.89 -16.35 17.88
N ALA A 158 7.44 -15.92 16.71
CA ALA A 158 8.14 -14.93 15.89
C ALA A 158 8.40 -13.62 16.63
N GLN A 159 9.50 -12.97 16.25
CA GLN A 159 9.91 -11.64 16.69
C GLN A 159 9.92 -10.65 15.52
N ASP A 160 10.02 -9.36 15.84
CA ASP A 160 10.16 -8.31 14.82
C ASP A 160 11.32 -8.61 13.87
N GLY A 161 11.04 -8.62 12.57
CA GLY A 161 11.97 -8.90 11.48
C GLY A 161 11.98 -10.36 11.01
N ASP A 162 11.39 -11.30 11.74
CA ASP A 162 11.35 -12.70 11.32
C ASP A 162 10.48 -12.91 10.06
N THR A 163 10.82 -13.95 9.30
CA THR A 163 9.97 -14.49 8.23
C THR A 163 9.35 -15.79 8.68
N ILE A 164 8.04 -15.95 8.54
CA ILE A 164 7.34 -17.23 8.69
C ILE A 164 7.09 -17.77 7.29
N LEU A 165 7.77 -18.85 6.91
CA LEU A 165 7.64 -19.51 5.63
C LEU A 165 6.71 -20.72 5.75
N VAL A 166 5.59 -20.67 5.02
CA VAL A 166 4.50 -21.64 5.12
C VAL A 166 4.51 -22.57 3.91
N ALA A 167 4.51 -23.89 4.14
CA ALA A 167 4.44 -24.92 3.10
C ALA A 167 3.10 -24.87 2.35
N ASP A 168 3.08 -25.50 1.18
CA ASP A 168 1.84 -25.70 0.43
C ASP A 168 0.87 -26.58 1.23
N GLY A 169 -0.41 -26.22 1.20
CA GLY A 169 -1.45 -26.93 1.93
C GLY A 169 -2.66 -26.06 2.25
N THR A 170 -3.64 -26.69 2.89
CA THR A 170 -4.81 -26.01 3.45
C THR A 170 -4.70 -25.97 4.96
N TYR A 171 -4.69 -24.76 5.49
CA TYR A 171 -4.61 -24.43 6.91
C TYR A 171 -6.01 -24.04 7.37
N HIS A 172 -6.57 -24.84 8.28
CA HIS A 172 -7.88 -24.60 8.87
C HIS A 172 -7.72 -23.77 10.15
N GLU A 173 -7.30 -22.52 9.98
CA GLU A 173 -7.00 -21.59 11.05
C GLU A 173 -7.80 -20.30 10.86
N HIS A 174 -8.15 -19.65 11.97
CA HIS A 174 -8.87 -18.39 12.01
C HIS A 174 -8.37 -17.57 13.22
N ASP A 175 -8.71 -16.28 13.26
CA ASP A 175 -8.31 -15.32 14.29
C ASP A 175 -6.79 -15.24 14.52
N LEU A 176 -6.03 -15.31 13.43
CA LEU A 176 -4.57 -15.15 13.44
C LEU A 176 -4.19 -13.69 13.74
N ASP A 177 -3.22 -13.52 14.63
CA ASP A 177 -2.83 -12.21 15.16
C ASP A 177 -1.31 -12.01 15.06
N PHE A 178 -0.91 -10.87 14.51
CA PHE A 178 0.51 -10.47 14.43
C PHE A 178 1.00 -9.84 15.73
N GLN A 179 0.11 -9.46 16.64
CA GLN A 179 0.40 -8.87 17.96
C GLN A 179 1.25 -7.59 17.84
N GLY A 180 1.03 -6.79 16.80
CA GLY A 180 1.84 -5.59 16.51
C GLY A 180 3.27 -5.88 16.04
N LYS A 181 3.61 -7.14 15.71
CA LYS A 181 4.95 -7.53 15.28
C LYS A 181 5.19 -7.24 13.79
N LYS A 182 6.42 -6.87 13.45
CA LYS A 182 6.88 -6.61 12.07
C LYS A 182 7.41 -7.91 11.46
N VAL A 183 6.51 -8.87 11.29
CA VAL A 183 6.81 -10.22 10.77
C VAL A 183 6.41 -10.29 9.31
N HIS A 184 7.16 -11.06 8.53
CA HIS A 184 6.81 -11.43 7.17
C HIS A 184 6.22 -12.84 7.12
N LEU A 185 4.89 -12.95 7.15
CA LEU A 185 4.19 -14.21 6.93
C LEU A 185 4.05 -14.45 5.42
N LYS A 186 4.63 -15.55 4.93
CA LYS A 186 4.80 -15.80 3.50
C LYS A 186 4.55 -17.26 3.13
N SER A 187 3.77 -17.50 2.08
CA SER A 187 3.69 -18.83 1.48
C SER A 187 4.95 -19.18 0.66
N ALA A 188 5.28 -20.46 0.61
CA ALA A 188 6.43 -20.95 -0.14
C ALA A 188 6.25 -20.81 -1.66
N ASN A 189 5.06 -21.14 -2.18
CA ASN A 189 4.81 -21.20 -3.63
C ASN A 189 3.57 -20.40 -4.09
N GLY A 190 3.22 -19.33 -3.37
CA GLY A 190 2.16 -18.40 -3.78
C GLY A 190 0.74 -18.86 -3.45
N PRO A 191 -0.25 -18.01 -3.76
CA PRO A 191 -1.60 -18.11 -3.19
C PRO A 191 -2.38 -19.33 -3.67
N THR A 192 -2.09 -19.85 -4.85
CA THR A 192 -2.78 -21.03 -5.39
C THR A 192 -2.40 -22.34 -4.69
N ASN A 193 -1.29 -22.36 -3.96
CA ASN A 193 -0.78 -23.57 -3.30
C ASN A 193 -0.91 -23.53 -1.77
N CYS A 194 -1.10 -22.34 -1.17
CA CYS A 194 -1.21 -22.16 0.27
C CYS A 194 -2.52 -21.45 0.61
N ILE A 195 -3.44 -22.18 1.22
CA ILE A 195 -4.82 -21.76 1.48
C ILE A 195 -5.03 -21.66 2.99
N ILE A 196 -5.53 -20.53 3.46
CA ILE A 196 -6.11 -20.35 4.79
C ILE A 196 -7.63 -20.43 4.61
N ASP A 197 -8.21 -21.52 5.09
CA ASP A 197 -9.64 -21.78 5.00
C ASP A 197 -10.27 -21.64 6.39
N CYS A 198 -11.00 -20.55 6.60
CA CYS A 198 -11.62 -20.25 7.89
C CYS A 198 -12.85 -21.14 8.17
N GLN A 199 -13.33 -21.92 7.20
CA GLN A 199 -14.47 -22.83 7.34
C GLN A 199 -15.75 -22.18 7.88
N GLN A 200 -15.94 -20.89 7.62
CA GLN A 200 -17.01 -20.05 8.16
C GLN A 200 -17.02 -19.92 9.69
N GLN A 201 -15.88 -20.15 10.36
CA GLN A 201 -15.76 -20.11 11.82
C GLN A 201 -15.24 -18.77 12.35
N GLY A 202 -15.23 -17.73 11.53
CA GLY A 202 -14.70 -16.41 11.86
C GLY A 202 -13.90 -15.81 10.71
N ARG A 203 -13.05 -14.85 11.06
CA ARG A 203 -12.13 -14.16 10.13
C ARG A 203 -10.74 -14.79 10.18
N ALA A 204 -9.94 -14.59 9.13
CA ALA A 204 -8.58 -15.10 9.08
C ALA A 204 -7.61 -14.32 9.97
N PHE A 205 -7.60 -12.98 9.87
CA PHE A 205 -6.63 -12.13 10.56
C PHE A 205 -7.26 -10.94 11.29
N TYR A 206 -6.63 -10.53 12.39
CA TYR A 206 -6.92 -9.28 13.07
C TYR A 206 -5.63 -8.47 13.26
N PHE A 207 -5.54 -7.32 12.59
CA PHE A 207 -4.46 -6.34 12.74
C PHE A 207 -4.98 -5.19 13.60
N HIS A 208 -4.62 -5.21 14.89
CA HIS A 208 -5.36 -4.44 15.88
C HIS A 208 -4.59 -3.27 16.47
N SER A 209 -3.25 -3.28 16.47
CA SER A 209 -2.40 -2.16 16.91
C SER A 209 -0.91 -2.47 16.74
N GLY A 210 -0.15 -1.50 16.24
CA GLY A 210 1.32 -1.58 16.19
C GLY A 210 1.88 -2.24 14.94
N GLU A 211 1.02 -2.85 14.11
CA GLU A 211 1.39 -3.34 12.79
C GLU A 211 1.68 -2.19 11.84
N THR A 212 2.80 -2.29 11.15
CA THR A 212 3.29 -1.30 10.18
C THR A 212 3.36 -1.92 8.80
N ALA A 213 3.85 -1.17 7.81
CA ALA A 213 4.12 -1.72 6.49
C ALA A 213 5.13 -2.89 6.50
N ASP A 214 5.88 -3.07 7.58
CA ASP A 214 6.80 -4.20 7.79
C ASP A 214 6.10 -5.45 8.41
N SER A 215 4.82 -5.35 8.75
CA SER A 215 3.93 -6.48 9.04
C SER A 215 3.34 -6.95 7.71
N ILE A 216 3.93 -7.99 7.13
CA ILE A 216 3.68 -8.40 5.74
C ILE A 216 2.94 -9.74 5.72
N LEU A 217 1.82 -9.77 5.00
CA LEU A 217 1.07 -10.98 4.64
C LEU A 217 1.22 -11.21 3.14
N GLU A 218 1.91 -12.29 2.74
CA GLU A 218 2.26 -12.55 1.34
C GLU A 218 1.85 -13.94 0.85
N GLY A 219 1.10 -13.96 -0.25
CA GLY A 219 1.02 -15.17 -1.08
C GLY A 219 0.00 -16.21 -0.61
N PHE A 220 -1.09 -15.82 0.03
CA PHE A 220 -2.11 -16.78 0.52
C PHE A 220 -3.43 -16.63 -0.24
N THR A 221 -4.11 -17.74 -0.48
CA THR A 221 -5.57 -17.70 -0.65
C THR A 221 -6.21 -17.68 0.74
N ILE A 222 -7.12 -16.76 0.99
CA ILE A 222 -7.87 -16.59 2.23
C ILE A 222 -9.35 -16.71 1.87
N GLN A 223 -9.99 -17.76 2.37
CA GLN A 223 -11.33 -18.13 1.92
C GLN A 223 -12.24 -18.60 3.05
N ASN A 224 -13.53 -18.58 2.74
CA ASN A 224 -14.61 -18.99 3.65
C ASN A 224 -14.53 -18.32 5.02
N GLY A 225 -13.95 -17.12 5.10
CA GLY A 225 -14.09 -16.27 6.28
C GLY A 225 -15.53 -15.83 6.39
N ARG A 226 -16.16 -16.04 7.56
CA ARG A 226 -17.54 -15.61 7.79
C ARG A 226 -17.68 -15.06 9.18
N VAL A 227 -18.28 -13.89 9.26
CA VAL A 227 -18.68 -13.27 10.51
C VAL A 227 -20.18 -12.96 10.46
N GLU A 228 -20.86 -13.11 11.58
CA GLU A 228 -22.30 -12.86 11.72
C GLU A 228 -22.48 -11.62 12.61
N ASP A 229 -23.35 -10.70 12.15
CA ASP A 229 -23.74 -9.49 12.88
C ASP A 229 -22.52 -8.61 13.29
N THR A 230 -21.50 -8.58 12.41
CA THR A 230 -20.26 -7.80 12.57
C THR A 230 -19.52 -7.68 11.22
N TYR A 231 -18.31 -7.12 11.21
CA TYR A 231 -17.58 -6.71 10.03
C TYR A 231 -16.29 -7.51 9.77
N GLY A 232 -15.79 -7.43 8.53
CA GLY A 232 -14.50 -7.97 8.11
C GLY A 232 -14.48 -9.49 8.06
N GLY A 233 -15.07 -10.07 7.01
CA GLY A 233 -15.20 -11.53 6.88
C GLY A 233 -13.86 -12.27 6.81
N ALA A 234 -12.79 -11.65 6.29
CA ALA A 234 -11.45 -12.23 6.25
C ALA A 234 -10.45 -11.49 7.16
N ILE A 235 -10.42 -10.16 7.12
CA ILE A 235 -9.43 -9.35 7.81
C ILE A 235 -10.08 -8.13 8.43
N VAL A 236 -9.67 -7.80 9.65
CA VAL A 236 -9.95 -6.50 10.29
C VAL A 236 -8.64 -5.76 10.51
N CYS A 237 -8.58 -4.48 10.11
CA CYS A 237 -7.50 -3.54 10.39
C CYS A 237 -8.02 -2.37 11.24
N GLU A 238 -7.52 -2.22 12.47
CA GLU A 238 -7.97 -1.21 13.43
C GLU A 238 -6.80 -0.45 14.09
N ASN A 239 -7.14 0.65 14.78
CA ASN A 239 -6.27 1.46 15.65
C ASN A 239 -4.93 1.88 15.03
N GLY A 240 -4.95 2.35 13.79
CA GLY A 240 -3.75 2.85 13.11
C GLY A 240 -2.84 1.74 12.59
N SER A 241 -3.32 0.50 12.51
CA SER A 241 -2.59 -0.58 11.83
C SER A 241 -2.39 -0.23 10.35
N SER A 242 -1.24 -0.64 9.80
CA SER A 242 -0.88 -0.35 8.41
C SER A 242 -0.13 -1.51 7.75
N PRO A 243 -0.64 -2.75 7.80
CA PRO A 243 0.04 -3.92 7.25
C PRO A 243 0.19 -3.82 5.72
N THR A 244 1.19 -4.52 5.19
CA THR A 244 1.33 -4.77 3.76
C THR A 244 0.73 -6.14 3.43
N ILE A 245 -0.28 -6.17 2.57
CA ILE A 245 -0.92 -7.41 2.10
C ILE A 245 -0.62 -7.53 0.61
N THR A 246 0.05 -8.60 0.21
CA THR A 246 0.59 -8.70 -1.15
C THR A 246 0.46 -10.10 -1.75
N ASN A 247 0.16 -10.17 -3.05
CA ASN A 247 0.01 -11.43 -3.79
C ASN A 247 -1.02 -12.39 -3.16
N CYS A 248 -2.08 -11.87 -2.54
CA CYS A 248 -3.10 -12.69 -1.88
C CYS A 248 -4.39 -12.80 -2.72
N ILE A 249 -5.12 -13.88 -2.52
CA ILE A 249 -6.47 -14.08 -3.08
C ILE A 249 -7.46 -14.10 -1.92
N PHE A 250 -8.48 -13.25 -1.96
CA PHE A 250 -9.61 -13.25 -1.04
C PHE A 250 -10.83 -13.80 -1.78
N ASP A 251 -11.25 -15.01 -1.45
CA ASP A 251 -12.29 -15.74 -2.18
C ASP A 251 -13.45 -16.15 -1.26
N GLY A 252 -14.66 -15.68 -1.56
CA GLY A 252 -15.86 -16.13 -0.85
C GLY A 252 -15.88 -15.81 0.65
N ASN A 253 -15.38 -14.64 1.05
CA ASN A 253 -15.47 -14.17 2.44
C ASN A 253 -16.72 -13.31 2.65
N GLU A 254 -17.31 -13.39 3.83
CA GLU A 254 -18.68 -12.91 4.08
C GLU A 254 -18.81 -12.18 5.42
N ALA A 255 -19.48 -11.02 5.39
CA ALA A 255 -20.07 -10.37 6.57
C ALA A 255 -21.60 -10.45 6.44
N ALA A 256 -22.22 -11.31 7.26
CA ALA A 256 -23.63 -11.68 7.14
C ALA A 256 -24.50 -11.09 8.25
N ASP A 257 -25.70 -10.62 7.90
CA ASP A 257 -26.79 -10.28 8.82
C ASP A 257 -27.63 -11.53 9.08
N THR A 258 -27.69 -11.97 10.33
CA THR A 258 -28.46 -13.14 10.75
C THR A 258 -29.62 -12.80 11.69
N ASN A 259 -29.76 -11.53 12.06
CA ASN A 259 -30.67 -11.10 13.11
C ASN A 259 -31.61 -9.95 12.67
N SER A 260 -31.44 -9.43 11.46
CA SER A 260 -32.18 -8.30 10.88
C SER A 260 -32.04 -7.00 11.67
N SER A 261 -30.95 -6.84 12.44
CA SER A 261 -30.51 -5.54 12.97
C SER A 261 -29.39 -4.95 12.12
N TYR A 262 -29.18 -3.65 12.30
CA TYR A 262 -28.13 -2.93 11.61
C TYR A 262 -26.88 -2.94 12.49
N ASP A 263 -26.05 -4.00 12.39
CA ASP A 263 -24.86 -4.19 13.25
C ASP A 263 -23.54 -3.95 12.50
N ASN A 264 -23.61 -3.29 11.34
CA ASN A 264 -22.49 -2.86 10.49
C ASN A 264 -21.77 -4.04 9.83
N GLU A 265 -22.52 -4.89 9.13
CA GLU A 265 -22.09 -6.07 8.36
C GLU A 265 -21.30 -5.65 7.10
N ASN A 266 -20.22 -4.91 7.31
CA ASN A 266 -19.45 -4.23 6.28
C ASN A 266 -18.11 -4.93 6.00
N GLY A 267 -17.62 -4.81 4.77
CA GLY A 267 -16.31 -5.34 4.39
C GLY A 267 -16.30 -6.86 4.33
N GLY A 268 -16.87 -7.43 3.27
CA GLY A 268 -17.00 -8.89 3.15
C GLY A 268 -15.66 -9.64 3.22
N ALA A 269 -14.59 -9.04 2.68
CA ALA A 269 -13.22 -9.50 2.93
C ALA A 269 -12.53 -8.66 4.01
N ILE A 270 -12.34 -7.36 3.79
CA ILE A 270 -11.51 -6.52 4.64
C ILE A 270 -12.33 -5.35 5.20
N TYR A 271 -12.29 -5.19 6.53
CA TYR A 271 -12.76 -3.99 7.20
C TYR A 271 -11.59 -3.18 7.74
N CYS A 272 -11.57 -1.88 7.47
CA CYS A 272 -10.54 -0.95 7.90
C CYS A 272 -11.15 0.23 8.67
N ASP A 273 -10.75 0.41 9.93
CA ASP A 273 -11.14 1.56 10.75
C ASP A 273 -9.89 2.30 11.26
N ALA A 274 -9.80 3.59 10.95
CA ALA A 274 -8.69 4.47 11.31
C ALA A 274 -7.31 3.86 10.97
N SER A 275 -7.24 3.10 9.87
CA SER A 275 -6.11 2.25 9.49
C SER A 275 -5.74 2.45 8.03
N SER A 276 -4.50 2.10 7.66
CA SER A 276 -3.95 2.39 6.33
C SER A 276 -3.18 1.19 5.74
N PRO A 277 -3.84 0.04 5.52
CA PRO A 277 -3.19 -1.09 4.88
C PRO A 277 -2.81 -0.78 3.43
N THR A 278 -1.75 -1.42 2.96
CA THR A 278 -1.32 -1.37 1.56
C THR A 278 -1.58 -2.72 0.90
N LEU A 279 -2.32 -2.70 -0.22
CA LEU A 279 -2.70 -3.89 -0.98
C LEU A 279 -1.97 -3.90 -2.32
N VAL A 280 -1.26 -4.99 -2.63
CA VAL A 280 -0.48 -5.11 -3.88
C VAL A 280 -0.70 -6.45 -4.54
N ASN A 281 -1.03 -6.48 -5.83
CA ASN A 281 -1.20 -7.73 -6.60
C ASN A 281 -2.22 -8.69 -5.97
N CYS A 282 -3.27 -8.17 -5.33
CA CYS A 282 -4.29 -8.98 -4.67
C CYS A 282 -5.51 -9.18 -5.58
N THR A 283 -6.18 -10.31 -5.43
CA THR A 283 -7.47 -10.58 -6.07
C THR A 283 -8.56 -10.71 -5.01
N PHE A 284 -9.67 -9.99 -5.18
CA PHE A 284 -10.88 -10.08 -4.39
C PHE A 284 -12.00 -10.65 -5.26
N SER A 285 -12.44 -11.86 -4.96
CA SER A 285 -13.36 -12.65 -5.77
C SER A 285 -14.54 -13.11 -4.92
N GLY A 286 -15.77 -12.81 -5.33
CA GLY A 286 -16.96 -13.42 -4.71
C GLY A 286 -17.15 -13.10 -3.22
N ASN A 287 -16.57 -12.00 -2.72
CA ASN A 287 -16.76 -11.62 -1.32
C ASN A 287 -18.07 -10.85 -1.17
N SER A 288 -18.76 -11.02 -0.03
CA SER A 288 -20.09 -10.46 0.18
C SER A 288 -20.26 -9.77 1.54
N ALA A 289 -21.05 -8.71 1.54
CA ALA A 289 -21.45 -7.98 2.74
C ALA A 289 -22.94 -7.64 2.67
N ASP A 290 -23.72 -8.01 3.69
CA ASP A 290 -25.13 -7.59 3.80
C ASP A 290 -25.23 -6.07 4.13
N GLY A 291 -24.13 -5.47 4.58
CA GLY A 291 -23.93 -4.03 4.64
C GLY A 291 -23.29 -3.46 3.37
N ALA A 292 -22.19 -2.72 3.53
CA ALA A 292 -21.48 -2.01 2.49
C ALA A 292 -20.04 -2.53 2.30
N GLY A 293 -19.50 -2.35 1.09
CA GLY A 293 -18.13 -2.78 0.77
C GLY A 293 -18.05 -4.30 0.64
N GLY A 294 -18.55 -4.87 -0.45
CA GLY A 294 -18.62 -6.32 -0.64
C GLY A 294 -17.25 -7.00 -0.54
N ALA A 295 -16.20 -6.33 -1.00
CA ALA A 295 -14.83 -6.72 -0.68
C ALA A 295 -14.26 -5.93 0.49
N ILE A 296 -14.23 -4.60 0.40
CA ILE A 296 -13.51 -3.74 1.35
C ILE A 296 -14.39 -2.61 1.85
N PHE A 297 -14.37 -2.38 3.16
CA PHE A 297 -14.91 -1.18 3.78
C PHE A 297 -13.80 -0.42 4.49
N CYS A 298 -13.67 0.90 4.25
CA CYS A 298 -12.72 1.75 4.96
C CYS A 298 -13.38 3.00 5.55
N THR A 299 -13.09 3.29 6.81
CA THR A 299 -13.67 4.43 7.55
C THR A 299 -12.68 5.15 8.48
N ASN A 300 -13.11 6.33 8.96
CA ASN A 300 -12.46 7.14 9.99
C ASN A 300 -11.03 7.60 9.65
N SER A 301 -10.87 8.25 8.50
CA SER A 301 -9.63 8.91 8.07
C SER A 301 -8.45 7.98 7.80
N GLY A 302 -8.72 6.73 7.46
CA GLY A 302 -7.74 5.81 6.89
C GLY A 302 -7.32 6.22 5.46
N THR A 303 -6.13 5.76 5.03
CA THR A 303 -5.72 5.82 3.63
C THR A 303 -5.48 4.40 3.12
N LEU A 304 -6.40 3.91 2.29
CA LEU A 304 -6.23 2.63 1.61
C LEU A 304 -5.45 2.84 0.30
N THR A 305 -4.31 2.17 0.18
CA THR A 305 -3.50 2.18 -1.06
C THR A 305 -3.58 0.82 -1.73
N VAL A 306 -4.03 0.79 -2.98
CA VAL A 306 -4.27 -0.44 -3.74
C VAL A 306 -3.54 -0.34 -5.07
N THR A 307 -2.75 -1.35 -5.40
CA THR A 307 -1.95 -1.38 -6.64
C THR A 307 -2.01 -2.74 -7.30
N ASN A 308 -2.26 -2.78 -8.60
CA ASN A 308 -2.31 -4.02 -9.40
C ASN A 308 -3.32 -5.05 -8.86
N CYS A 309 -4.43 -4.59 -8.29
CA CYS A 309 -5.43 -5.49 -7.71
C CYS A 309 -6.63 -5.69 -8.63
N VAL A 310 -7.26 -6.85 -8.49
CA VAL A 310 -8.49 -7.21 -9.20
C VAL A 310 -9.61 -7.37 -8.19
N PHE A 311 -10.75 -6.73 -8.43
CA PHE A 311 -11.99 -6.87 -7.69
C PHE A 311 -13.05 -7.40 -8.64
N ARG A 312 -13.46 -8.66 -8.47
CA ARG A 312 -14.48 -9.27 -9.30
C ARG A 312 -15.56 -9.98 -8.52
N ASP A 313 -16.78 -9.90 -9.04
CA ASP A 313 -17.92 -10.65 -8.52
C ASP A 313 -18.21 -10.38 -7.03
N ASN A 314 -17.80 -9.22 -6.49
CA ASN A 314 -18.05 -8.87 -5.10
C ASN A 314 -19.42 -8.20 -4.96
N ILE A 315 -20.12 -8.50 -3.87
CA ILE A 315 -21.52 -8.14 -3.69
C ILE A 315 -21.69 -7.38 -2.38
N ALA A 316 -22.35 -6.24 -2.42
CA ALA A 316 -22.84 -5.55 -1.23
C ALA A 316 -24.35 -5.36 -1.34
N ASP A 317 -25.08 -5.46 -0.22
CA ASP A 317 -26.50 -5.13 -0.27
C ASP A 317 -26.74 -3.62 -0.23
N SER A 318 -25.93 -2.89 0.54
CA SER A 318 -26.07 -1.46 0.73
C SER A 318 -25.39 -0.64 -0.38
N ALA A 319 -24.07 -0.51 -0.37
CA ALA A 319 -23.34 0.35 -1.31
C ALA A 319 -21.89 -0.08 -1.48
N GLY A 320 -21.27 0.27 -2.61
CA GLY A 320 -19.87 -0.08 -2.90
C GLY A 320 -19.69 -1.58 -3.05
N GLY A 321 -20.12 -2.15 -4.18
CA GLY A 321 -20.09 -3.61 -4.39
C GLY A 321 -18.70 -4.22 -4.22
N ALA A 322 -17.64 -3.48 -4.59
CA ALA A 322 -16.28 -3.81 -4.22
C ALA A 322 -15.80 -3.03 -3.00
N ILE A 323 -15.76 -1.69 -3.08
CA ILE A 323 -15.14 -0.85 -2.06
C ILE A 323 -16.10 0.24 -1.59
N TYR A 324 -16.30 0.33 -0.29
CA TYR A 324 -16.96 1.46 0.36
C TYR A 324 -15.95 2.29 1.16
N CYS A 325 -15.94 3.60 0.95
CA CYS A 325 -15.00 4.54 1.55
C CYS A 325 -15.75 5.68 2.24
N ASP A 326 -15.62 5.76 3.56
CA ASP A 326 -16.29 6.75 4.42
C ASP A 326 -15.28 7.61 5.18
N ALA A 327 -15.41 8.93 5.09
CA ALA A 327 -14.50 9.89 5.72
C ALA A 327 -13.01 9.53 5.58
N SER A 328 -12.61 8.96 4.44
CA SER A 328 -11.31 8.30 4.22
C SER A 328 -10.76 8.58 2.82
N ARG A 329 -9.54 8.08 2.55
CA ARG A 329 -8.88 8.24 1.24
C ARG A 329 -8.61 6.89 0.59
N LEU A 330 -8.83 6.84 -0.71
CA LEU A 330 -8.59 5.67 -1.56
C LEU A 330 -7.63 6.06 -2.70
N ASN A 331 -6.49 5.38 -2.78
CA ASN A 331 -5.54 5.55 -3.88
C ASN A 331 -5.44 4.23 -4.67
N LEU A 332 -5.91 4.23 -5.91
CA LEU A 332 -5.92 3.07 -6.80
C LEU A 332 -4.96 3.30 -7.96
N ASN A 333 -4.09 2.31 -8.22
CA ASN A 333 -3.20 2.31 -9.37
C ASN A 333 -3.30 0.96 -10.06
N ASN A 334 -3.51 0.95 -11.38
CA ASN A 334 -3.54 -0.28 -12.18
C ASN A 334 -4.53 -1.33 -11.64
N CYS A 335 -5.74 -0.92 -11.25
CA CYS A 335 -6.72 -1.83 -10.66
C CYS A 335 -7.86 -2.14 -11.63
N VAL A 336 -8.40 -3.35 -11.55
CA VAL A 336 -9.55 -3.80 -12.35
C VAL A 336 -10.74 -4.08 -11.45
N PHE A 337 -11.89 -3.49 -11.76
CA PHE A 337 -13.17 -3.72 -11.11
C PHE A 337 -14.14 -4.30 -12.11
N ASN A 338 -14.47 -5.58 -11.97
CA ASN A 338 -15.32 -6.29 -12.91
C ASN A 338 -16.52 -6.95 -12.25
N ALA A 339 -17.74 -6.74 -12.77
CA ALA A 339 -18.93 -7.46 -12.30
C ALA A 339 -19.18 -7.37 -10.78
N ASN A 340 -18.82 -6.26 -10.14
CA ASN A 340 -19.20 -6.02 -8.75
C ASN A 340 -20.61 -5.46 -8.69
N THR A 341 -21.38 -5.85 -7.67
CA THR A 341 -22.82 -5.61 -7.64
C THR A 341 -23.27 -5.01 -6.31
N VAL A 342 -24.18 -4.04 -6.38
CA VAL A 342 -24.95 -3.53 -5.25
C VAL A 342 -26.42 -3.82 -5.46
N THR A 343 -27.10 -4.47 -4.50
CA THR A 343 -28.51 -4.83 -4.68
C THR A 343 -29.47 -3.67 -4.43
N THR A 344 -29.20 -2.81 -3.44
CA THR A 344 -30.19 -1.82 -2.97
C THR A 344 -29.87 -0.36 -3.30
N TYR A 345 -28.61 0.10 -3.13
CA TYR A 345 -28.26 1.51 -3.35
C TYR A 345 -27.24 1.72 -4.47
N ASP A 346 -26.15 2.43 -4.18
CA ASP A 346 -25.34 3.14 -5.16
C ASP A 346 -23.90 2.61 -5.22
N GLY A 347 -23.18 2.91 -6.30
CA GLY A 347 -21.75 2.62 -6.43
C GLY A 347 -21.48 1.13 -6.67
N GLY A 348 -21.80 0.63 -7.87
CA GLY A 348 -21.71 -0.80 -8.18
C GLY A 348 -20.31 -1.39 -7.93
N ALA A 349 -19.24 -0.63 -8.19
CA ALA A 349 -17.90 -0.97 -7.69
C ALA A 349 -17.50 -0.15 -6.45
N ILE A 350 -17.52 1.18 -6.54
CA ILE A 350 -16.96 2.06 -5.51
C ILE A 350 -17.98 3.09 -5.03
N TYR A 351 -18.07 3.25 -3.72
CA TYR A 351 -18.86 4.32 -3.12
C TYR A 351 -18.01 5.16 -2.15
N CYS A 352 -17.88 6.45 -2.42
CA CYS A 352 -17.15 7.42 -1.58
C CYS A 352 -18.13 8.39 -0.90
N VAL A 353 -18.03 8.52 0.43
CA VAL A 353 -18.98 9.33 1.22
C VAL A 353 -18.30 10.14 2.33
N ASN A 354 -18.97 11.20 2.77
CA ASN A 354 -18.59 12.05 3.92
C ASN A 354 -17.18 12.63 3.81
N SER A 355 -16.94 13.47 2.78
CA SER A 355 -15.64 14.09 2.51
C SER A 355 -14.53 13.09 2.17
N SER A 356 -14.90 11.95 1.58
CA SER A 356 -13.94 10.97 1.08
C SER A 356 -13.30 11.41 -0.24
N GLY A 357 -12.12 10.86 -0.53
CA GLY A 357 -11.43 11.12 -1.78
C GLY A 357 -10.90 9.86 -2.45
N LEU A 358 -11.32 9.62 -3.69
CA LEU A 358 -10.73 8.63 -4.58
C LEU A 358 -9.74 9.31 -5.55
N VAL A 359 -8.53 8.74 -5.64
CA VAL A 359 -7.58 8.98 -6.73
C VAL A 359 -7.34 7.65 -7.44
N ALA A 360 -7.79 7.55 -8.69
CA ALA A 360 -7.58 6.36 -9.53
C ALA A 360 -6.70 6.70 -10.73
N THR A 361 -5.71 5.86 -11.01
CA THR A 361 -4.87 5.96 -12.21
C THR A 361 -4.78 4.62 -12.91
N ASN A 362 -4.92 4.61 -14.24
CA ASN A 362 -4.83 3.41 -15.07
C ASN A 362 -5.78 2.29 -14.61
N CYS A 363 -7.02 2.63 -14.23
CA CYS A 363 -7.96 1.65 -13.70
C CYS A 363 -9.07 1.33 -14.72
N ALA A 364 -9.53 0.09 -14.72
CA ALA A 364 -10.65 -0.36 -15.55
C ALA A 364 -11.86 -0.73 -14.69
N PHE A 365 -13.04 -0.22 -15.06
CA PHE A 365 -14.32 -0.46 -14.42
C PHE A 365 -15.28 -1.05 -15.47
N GLY A 366 -15.45 -2.36 -15.43
CA GLY A 366 -16.21 -3.10 -16.44
C GLY A 366 -17.39 -3.87 -15.87
N GLY A 367 -18.60 -3.67 -16.38
CA GLY A 367 -19.73 -4.55 -16.03
C GLY A 367 -20.22 -4.46 -14.58
N ASN A 368 -19.89 -3.41 -13.84
CA ASN A 368 -20.35 -3.25 -12.46
C ASN A 368 -21.81 -2.78 -12.43
N ASP A 369 -22.58 -3.21 -11.43
CA ASP A 369 -24.03 -3.05 -11.38
C ASP A 369 -24.48 -2.39 -10.06
N ALA A 370 -25.25 -1.32 -10.15
CA ALA A 370 -25.81 -0.61 -9.00
C ALA A 370 -27.34 -0.69 -8.98
N GLY A 371 -27.88 -1.00 -7.80
CA GLY A 371 -29.31 -1.03 -7.51
C GLY A 371 -30.04 0.29 -7.80
N ARG A 372 -29.33 1.42 -7.78
CA ARG A 372 -29.90 2.75 -8.00
C ARG A 372 -29.02 3.67 -8.86
N TRP A 373 -27.91 4.19 -8.33
CA TRP A 373 -27.07 5.17 -9.04
C TRP A 373 -25.58 4.83 -9.07
N GLY A 374 -24.87 5.32 -10.08
CA GLY A 374 -23.40 5.20 -10.14
C GLY A 374 -22.94 3.76 -10.33
N GLY A 375 -23.20 3.16 -11.50
CA GLY A 375 -22.93 1.73 -11.73
C GLY A 375 -21.46 1.36 -11.54
N ALA A 376 -20.52 2.27 -11.83
CA ALA A 376 -19.11 2.09 -11.47
C ALA A 376 -18.76 2.76 -10.13
N ALA A 377 -18.95 4.08 -10.05
CA ALA A 377 -18.47 4.87 -8.92
C ALA A 377 -19.44 5.97 -8.50
N ALA A 378 -19.50 6.25 -7.19
CA ALA A 378 -20.31 7.32 -6.63
C ALA A 378 -19.51 8.18 -5.64
N ALA A 379 -19.74 9.49 -5.68
CA ALA A 379 -19.28 10.44 -4.65
C ALA A 379 -20.45 11.21 -4.04
N VAL A 380 -20.57 11.12 -2.73
CA VAL A 380 -21.69 11.71 -1.97
C VAL A 380 -21.18 12.47 -0.73
N TYR A 381 -21.87 13.55 -0.34
CA TYR A 381 -21.57 14.37 0.84
C TYR A 381 -20.14 14.94 0.88
N SER A 382 -19.86 15.91 0.00
CA SER A 382 -18.57 16.60 -0.12
C SER A 382 -17.40 15.70 -0.55
N SER A 383 -17.69 14.59 -1.22
CA SER A 383 -16.66 13.63 -1.65
C SER A 383 -16.14 13.93 -3.05
N ARG A 384 -14.93 13.43 -3.36
CA ARG A 384 -14.26 13.69 -4.63
C ARG A 384 -13.78 12.43 -5.34
N LEU A 385 -14.02 12.37 -6.65
CA LEU A 385 -13.42 11.39 -7.55
C LEU A 385 -12.38 12.10 -8.45
N THR A 386 -11.14 11.62 -8.48
CA THR A 386 -10.11 12.08 -9.42
C THR A 386 -9.57 10.88 -10.17
N MET A 387 -9.90 10.77 -11.46
CA MET A 387 -9.65 9.56 -12.24
C MET A 387 -8.88 9.92 -13.51
N THR A 388 -7.67 9.41 -13.63
CA THR A 388 -6.78 9.68 -14.77
C THR A 388 -6.53 8.38 -15.52
N ASN A 389 -6.58 8.41 -16.85
CA ASN A 389 -6.29 7.25 -17.68
C ASN A 389 -7.17 6.04 -17.31
N CYS A 390 -8.46 6.24 -17.08
CA CYS A 390 -9.37 5.17 -16.66
C CYS A 390 -10.34 4.79 -17.76
N THR A 391 -10.80 3.53 -17.77
CA THR A 391 -11.83 3.05 -18.71
C THR A 391 -13.06 2.58 -17.92
N PHE A 392 -14.21 3.15 -18.22
CA PHE A 392 -15.53 2.74 -17.72
C PHE A 392 -16.34 2.20 -18.89
N THR A 393 -16.81 0.96 -18.78
CA THR A 393 -17.66 0.39 -19.82
C THR A 393 -18.56 -0.72 -19.33
N GLY A 394 -19.77 -0.80 -19.89
CA GLY A 394 -20.73 -1.83 -19.55
C GLY A 394 -21.25 -1.74 -18.10
N ASN A 395 -20.98 -0.64 -17.38
CA ASN A 395 -21.48 -0.47 -16.03
C ASN A 395 -22.96 -0.08 -16.07
N ASN A 396 -23.75 -0.61 -15.16
CA ASN A 396 -25.19 -0.43 -15.13
C ASN A 396 -25.66 0.19 -13.80
N ALA A 397 -26.62 1.09 -13.88
CA ALA A 397 -27.37 1.57 -12.72
C ALA A 397 -28.87 1.57 -13.03
N ASN A 398 -29.71 1.07 -12.14
CA ASN A 398 -31.15 0.97 -12.45
C ASN A 398 -31.82 2.33 -12.71
N ASP A 399 -31.40 3.41 -12.03
CA ASP A 399 -32.02 4.73 -12.15
C ASP A 399 -31.18 5.69 -13.00
N SER A 400 -29.96 6.00 -12.55
CA SER A 400 -29.14 7.05 -13.17
C SER A 400 -27.62 6.92 -12.98
N GLY A 401 -26.85 7.40 -13.96
CA GLY A 401 -25.40 7.44 -13.89
C GLY A 401 -24.81 6.04 -13.96
N GLY A 402 -24.95 5.37 -15.10
CA GLY A 402 -24.40 4.01 -15.29
C GLY A 402 -22.91 3.91 -14.99
N ALA A 403 -22.11 4.96 -15.23
CA ALA A 403 -20.74 5.02 -14.73
C ALA A 403 -20.64 5.77 -13.40
N ILE A 404 -20.97 7.07 -13.38
CA ILE A 404 -20.62 7.98 -12.28
C ILE A 404 -21.83 8.71 -11.72
N LEU A 405 -21.93 8.71 -10.39
CA LEU A 405 -22.79 9.61 -9.62
C LEU A 405 -21.95 10.65 -8.86
N CYS A 406 -22.38 11.91 -8.87
CA CYS A 406 -21.98 12.91 -7.87
C CYS A 406 -23.21 13.55 -7.22
N ALA A 407 -23.26 13.57 -5.89
CA ALA A 407 -24.37 14.13 -5.12
C ALA A 407 -23.90 14.90 -3.88
N VAL A 408 -24.64 15.96 -3.52
CA VAL A 408 -24.47 16.75 -2.29
C VAL A 408 -23.03 17.27 -2.10
N LEU A 409 -22.70 18.42 -2.70
CA LEU A 409 -21.38 19.07 -2.65
C LEU A 409 -20.21 18.22 -3.19
N SER A 410 -20.47 17.19 -4.00
CA SER A 410 -19.45 16.25 -4.46
C SER A 410 -18.98 16.57 -5.88
N ASP A 411 -17.76 16.16 -6.22
CA ASP A 411 -17.17 16.45 -7.52
C ASP A 411 -16.42 15.27 -8.14
N ALA A 412 -16.46 15.19 -9.48
CA ALA A 412 -15.64 14.26 -10.26
C ALA A 412 -14.75 15.03 -11.24
N THR A 413 -13.47 14.66 -11.29
CA THR A 413 -12.51 15.13 -12.30
C THR A 413 -11.95 13.94 -13.04
N LEU A 414 -12.18 13.90 -14.35
CA LEU A 414 -11.69 12.84 -15.24
C LEU A 414 -10.71 13.40 -16.26
N LYS A 415 -9.62 12.67 -16.50
CA LYS A 415 -8.56 13.08 -17.44
C LYS A 415 -8.12 11.88 -18.26
N ASN A 416 -8.03 12.04 -19.58
CA ASN A 416 -7.59 10.96 -20.49
C ASN A 416 -8.37 9.66 -20.27
N SER A 417 -9.67 9.74 -19.97
CA SER A 417 -10.48 8.58 -19.57
C SER A 417 -11.59 8.27 -20.59
N ILE A 418 -11.96 7.01 -20.70
CA ILE A 418 -13.09 6.55 -21.53
C ILE A 418 -14.30 6.25 -20.64
N LEU A 419 -15.48 6.76 -21.00
CA LEU A 419 -16.78 6.30 -20.47
C LEU A 419 -17.63 5.91 -21.68
N TRP A 420 -17.93 4.63 -21.83
CA TRP A 420 -18.60 4.16 -23.05
C TRP A 420 -19.43 2.91 -22.82
N ASN A 421 -20.65 2.91 -23.36
CA ASN A 421 -21.57 1.78 -23.23
C ASN A 421 -21.88 1.45 -21.76
N ASP A 422 -21.89 2.46 -20.91
CA ASP A 422 -22.52 2.36 -19.60
C ASP A 422 -24.04 2.55 -19.78
N SER A 423 -24.86 2.11 -18.82
CA SER A 423 -26.31 2.12 -18.98
C SER A 423 -27.05 2.52 -17.71
N ALA A 424 -28.10 3.31 -17.87
CA ALA A 424 -29.09 3.54 -16.84
C ALA A 424 -30.47 3.88 -17.42
N SER A 425 -31.50 3.93 -16.59
CA SER A 425 -32.82 4.43 -17.03
C SER A 425 -32.77 5.90 -17.48
N SER A 426 -31.80 6.66 -16.99
CA SER A 426 -31.53 8.05 -17.37
C SER A 426 -30.05 8.36 -17.13
N ALA A 427 -29.39 9.14 -18.00
CA ALA A 427 -27.96 9.46 -17.83
C ALA A 427 -27.05 8.21 -17.77
N ASN A 428 -26.74 7.64 -18.93
CA ASN A 428 -25.95 6.41 -19.03
C ASN A 428 -24.53 6.54 -18.46
N GLU A 429 -23.81 7.64 -18.71
CA GLU A 429 -22.44 7.79 -18.21
C GLU A 429 -22.42 8.54 -16.87
N ILE A 430 -22.88 9.79 -16.84
CA ILE A 430 -22.69 10.66 -15.66
C ILE A 430 -24.00 11.29 -15.22
N TYR A 431 -24.31 11.11 -13.94
CA TYR A 431 -25.43 11.77 -13.29
C TYR A 431 -24.97 12.70 -12.15
N ILE A 432 -25.40 13.96 -12.22
CA ILE A 432 -25.19 14.96 -11.17
C ILE A 432 -26.50 15.20 -10.44
N TYR A 433 -26.61 14.69 -9.21
CA TYR A 433 -27.80 14.89 -8.40
C TYR A 433 -27.90 16.35 -7.92
N ASP A 434 -29.07 16.92 -8.16
CA ASP A 434 -29.37 18.33 -8.00
C ASP A 434 -29.81 18.68 -6.58
N ASP A 435 -28.96 19.42 -5.86
CA ASP A 435 -29.38 20.22 -4.73
C ASP A 435 -28.86 21.67 -4.93
N PRO A 436 -29.74 22.66 -5.16
CA PRO A 436 -29.34 24.06 -5.33
C PRO A 436 -28.56 24.66 -4.16
N LEU A 437 -28.70 24.07 -2.95
CA LEU A 437 -27.94 24.47 -1.77
C LEU A 437 -26.60 23.74 -1.65
N ASN A 438 -26.47 22.59 -2.33
CA ASN A 438 -25.34 21.68 -2.23
C ASN A 438 -24.87 21.21 -3.62
N PRO A 439 -24.45 22.13 -4.51
CA PRO A 439 -24.19 21.81 -5.91
C PRO A 439 -23.04 20.81 -6.07
N SER A 440 -23.27 19.80 -6.89
CA SER A 440 -22.25 18.84 -7.33
C SER A 440 -21.84 19.11 -8.77
N SER A 441 -20.68 18.59 -9.21
CA SER A 441 -20.16 18.87 -10.56
C SER A 441 -19.29 17.74 -11.11
N ALA A 442 -19.09 17.74 -12.42
CA ALA A 442 -18.08 16.91 -13.06
C ALA A 442 -17.27 17.74 -14.08
N THR A 443 -15.99 17.46 -14.19
CA THR A 443 -15.12 18.06 -15.21
C THR A 443 -14.33 16.99 -15.93
N LEU A 444 -14.43 16.96 -17.26
CA LEU A 444 -13.76 16.01 -18.14
C LEU A 444 -12.70 16.74 -18.96
N TYR A 445 -11.50 16.19 -19.02
CA TYR A 445 -10.39 16.68 -19.84
C TYR A 445 -9.88 15.57 -20.74
N HIS A 446 -9.87 15.78 -22.06
CA HIS A 446 -9.37 14.77 -23.02
C HIS A 446 -9.99 13.39 -22.78
N CYS A 447 -11.31 13.33 -22.54
CA CYS A 447 -12.01 12.07 -22.31
C CYS A 447 -12.76 11.63 -23.57
N CYS A 448 -13.01 10.33 -23.72
CA CYS A 448 -13.90 9.79 -24.74
C CYS A 448 -15.21 9.37 -24.07
N VAL A 449 -16.33 9.94 -24.51
CA VAL A 449 -17.62 9.83 -23.81
C VAL A 449 -18.79 9.90 -24.78
N ASP A 450 -19.80 9.05 -24.57
CA ASP A 450 -21.07 9.15 -25.31
C ASP A 450 -21.76 10.48 -24.92
N ASN A 451 -21.96 11.37 -25.89
CA ASN A 451 -22.50 12.71 -25.63
C ASN A 451 -23.99 12.73 -25.23
N THR A 452 -24.64 11.57 -25.18
CA THR A 452 -26.07 11.47 -24.86
C THR A 452 -26.38 10.99 -23.45
N GLY A 453 -25.45 10.41 -22.69
CA GLY A 453 -25.79 9.86 -21.38
C GLY A 453 -25.35 10.70 -20.19
N TYR A 454 -25.47 12.02 -20.32
CA TYR A 454 -25.48 12.93 -19.18
C TYR A 454 -26.90 13.16 -18.64
N GLY A 455 -27.02 13.42 -17.34
CA GLY A 455 -28.25 13.90 -16.75
C GLY A 455 -28.11 14.54 -15.38
N GLY A 456 -29.24 14.93 -14.82
CA GLY A 456 -29.28 15.81 -13.65
C GLY A 456 -28.99 17.27 -14.04
N GLN A 457 -28.21 17.99 -13.23
CA GLN A 457 -27.75 19.35 -13.57
C GLN A 457 -26.61 19.31 -14.58
N THR A 458 -26.93 19.04 -15.85
CA THR A 458 -25.93 18.93 -16.93
C THR A 458 -25.10 20.19 -17.14
N ALA A 459 -25.61 21.37 -16.73
CA ALA A 459 -24.85 22.61 -16.71
C ALA A 459 -23.62 22.59 -15.76
N ASN A 460 -23.57 21.63 -14.83
CA ASN A 460 -22.45 21.41 -13.92
C ASN A 460 -21.47 20.35 -14.44
N ILE A 461 -21.66 19.85 -15.67
CA ILE A 461 -20.70 19.00 -16.37
C ILE A 461 -19.94 19.89 -17.35
N THR A 462 -18.62 19.99 -17.15
CA THR A 462 -17.73 20.77 -18.01
C THR A 462 -16.82 19.85 -18.79
N GLU A 463 -16.84 19.97 -20.11
CA GLU A 463 -15.97 19.22 -21.00
C GLU A 463 -14.87 20.11 -21.57
N ASN A 464 -13.66 19.55 -21.66
CA ASN A 464 -12.51 20.20 -22.27
C ASN A 464 -11.83 19.20 -23.21
N ASN A 465 -11.96 19.41 -24.52
CA ASN A 465 -11.39 18.56 -25.58
C ASN A 465 -11.85 17.09 -25.49
N CYS A 466 -13.13 16.84 -25.25
CA CYS A 466 -13.65 15.46 -25.23
C CYS A 466 -13.98 14.95 -26.65
N ILE A 467 -13.91 13.63 -26.80
CA ILE A 467 -14.26 12.87 -28.01
C ILE A 467 -15.61 12.21 -27.79
N HIS A 468 -16.46 12.23 -28.82
CA HIS A 468 -17.81 11.66 -28.79
C HIS A 468 -18.02 10.64 -29.92
N GLN A 469 -17.00 9.82 -30.15
CA GLN A 469 -16.99 8.76 -31.14
C GLN A 469 -16.67 7.45 -30.42
N ASP A 470 -17.15 6.35 -30.98
CA ASP A 470 -16.90 5.01 -30.43
C ASP A 470 -15.39 4.79 -30.22
N PRO A 471 -14.93 4.42 -29.01
CA PRO A 471 -13.53 4.12 -28.74
C PRO A 471 -13.02 2.88 -29.49
N GLN A 472 -13.91 2.08 -30.09
CA GLN A 472 -13.57 0.90 -30.88
C GLN A 472 -12.73 -0.11 -30.11
N PHE A 473 -13.28 -0.63 -29.01
CA PHE A 473 -12.64 -1.69 -28.25
C PHE A 473 -12.49 -2.97 -29.07
N VAL A 474 -11.42 -3.73 -28.85
CA VAL A 474 -11.16 -5.02 -29.51
C VAL A 474 -12.29 -6.02 -29.23
N ASN A 475 -12.66 -6.21 -27.95
CA ASN A 475 -13.78 -7.08 -27.57
C ASN A 475 -14.36 -6.70 -26.19
N ALA A 476 -15.11 -5.60 -26.15
CA ALA A 476 -15.73 -5.12 -24.91
C ALA A 476 -16.63 -6.16 -24.22
N ALA A 477 -17.38 -6.95 -24.99
CA ALA A 477 -18.26 -8.00 -24.44
C ALA A 477 -17.48 -9.14 -23.77
N GLY A 478 -16.22 -9.35 -24.15
CA GLY A 478 -15.31 -10.32 -23.53
C GLY A 478 -14.40 -9.74 -22.46
N GLY A 479 -14.57 -8.46 -22.07
CA GLY A 479 -13.73 -7.78 -21.09
C GLY A 479 -12.40 -7.26 -21.66
N ASP A 480 -12.21 -7.29 -22.97
CA ASP A 480 -11.02 -6.76 -23.63
C ASP A 480 -11.27 -5.33 -24.12
N TYR A 481 -10.74 -4.38 -23.36
CA TYR A 481 -10.92 -2.94 -23.58
C TYR A 481 -9.70 -2.29 -24.23
N HIS A 482 -8.82 -3.07 -24.85
CA HIS A 482 -7.79 -2.53 -25.74
C HIS A 482 -8.44 -1.84 -26.94
N LEU A 483 -7.76 -0.82 -27.46
CA LEU A 483 -8.21 -0.06 -28.64
C LEU A 483 -7.88 -0.84 -29.92
N GLN A 484 -8.78 -0.81 -30.90
CA GLN A 484 -8.47 -1.21 -32.27
C GLN A 484 -7.58 -0.16 -32.94
N ASP A 485 -6.83 -0.57 -33.97
CA ASP A 485 -5.86 0.24 -34.73
C ASP A 485 -6.46 1.49 -35.42
N VAL A 486 -7.78 1.56 -35.53
CA VAL A 486 -8.53 2.68 -36.12
C VAL A 486 -9.21 3.59 -35.09
N SER A 487 -9.01 3.31 -33.80
CA SER A 487 -9.69 4.01 -32.71
C SER A 487 -9.40 5.52 -32.71
N PRO A 488 -10.41 6.37 -32.46
CA PRO A 488 -10.20 7.80 -32.29
C PRO A 488 -9.51 8.15 -30.96
N CYS A 489 -9.30 7.18 -30.07
CA CYS A 489 -8.67 7.39 -28.76
C CYS A 489 -7.15 7.22 -28.77
N ILE A 490 -6.58 6.67 -29.85
CA ILE A 490 -5.13 6.54 -30.04
C ILE A 490 -4.51 7.93 -30.21
N ASP A 491 -3.41 8.22 -29.49
CA ASP A 491 -2.65 9.47 -29.48
C ASP A 491 -3.51 10.74 -29.20
N ALA A 492 -4.68 10.57 -28.58
CA ALA A 492 -5.66 11.64 -28.43
C ALA A 492 -5.70 12.28 -27.03
N GLY A 493 -4.95 11.73 -26.09
CA GLY A 493 -4.89 12.20 -24.71
C GLY A 493 -3.99 13.43 -24.53
N ASN A 494 -3.60 13.67 -23.28
CA ASN A 494 -2.70 14.75 -22.93
C ASN A 494 -1.62 14.27 -21.96
N ASN A 495 -0.36 14.27 -22.44
CA ASN A 495 0.82 13.84 -21.68
C ASN A 495 1.00 14.61 -20.37
N GLY A 496 0.55 15.86 -20.30
CA GLY A 496 0.64 16.70 -19.09
C GLY A 496 -0.28 16.26 -17.95
N TYR A 497 -1.26 15.39 -18.22
CA TYR A 497 -2.13 14.82 -17.19
C TYR A 497 -1.65 13.47 -16.67
N VAL A 498 -0.75 12.78 -17.39
CA VAL A 498 -0.14 11.54 -16.93
C VAL A 498 0.73 11.85 -15.71
N PRO A 499 0.47 11.25 -14.53
CA PRO A 499 1.31 11.49 -13.35
C PRO A 499 2.76 11.08 -13.63
N SER A 500 3.73 11.86 -13.14
CA SER A 500 5.16 11.61 -13.42
C SER A 500 5.70 10.30 -12.85
N THR A 501 4.94 9.65 -11.97
CA THR A 501 5.25 8.33 -11.40
C THR A 501 4.70 7.18 -12.25
N VAL A 502 3.95 7.47 -13.31
CA VAL A 502 3.34 6.47 -14.19
C VAL A 502 4.13 6.41 -15.48
N SER A 503 4.82 5.29 -15.71
CA SER A 503 5.55 5.00 -16.95
C SER A 503 4.91 3.89 -17.78
N GLU A 504 4.00 3.13 -17.18
CA GLU A 504 3.37 1.95 -17.75
C GLU A 504 1.84 2.08 -17.71
N ASP A 505 1.15 1.39 -18.62
CA ASP A 505 -0.30 1.25 -18.66
C ASP A 505 -0.79 0.09 -17.77
N LEU A 506 -2.06 -0.28 -17.88
CA LEU A 506 -2.64 -1.36 -17.08
C LEU A 506 -2.05 -2.75 -17.42
N ASP A 507 -1.51 -2.95 -18.62
CA ASP A 507 -0.86 -4.20 -19.05
C ASP A 507 0.64 -4.23 -18.68
N GLY A 508 1.18 -3.13 -18.16
CA GLY A 508 2.62 -2.98 -17.91
C GLY A 508 3.41 -2.55 -19.15
N ASN A 509 2.74 -2.14 -20.24
CA ASN A 509 3.37 -1.61 -21.44
C ASN A 509 3.70 -0.13 -21.27
N GLN A 510 4.66 0.41 -22.04
CA GLN A 510 5.02 1.82 -21.98
C GLN A 510 3.79 2.72 -22.25
N ARG A 511 3.58 3.73 -21.40
CA ARG A 511 2.36 4.54 -21.39
C ARG A 511 2.29 5.75 -22.32
N ILE A 512 3.42 6.20 -22.87
CA ILE A 512 3.40 7.31 -23.83
C ILE A 512 4.19 6.79 -25.03
N VAL A 513 3.45 6.36 -26.04
CA VAL A 513 3.96 5.77 -27.29
C VAL A 513 3.40 6.59 -28.47
N ASP A 514 4.02 6.46 -29.64
CA ASP A 514 3.53 7.03 -30.90
C ASP A 514 2.72 5.93 -31.59
N GLY A 515 1.43 5.82 -31.22
CA GLY A 515 0.54 4.72 -31.60
C GLY A 515 0.11 4.77 -33.07
N ASP A 516 -0.07 5.96 -33.63
CA ASP A 516 -0.46 6.21 -35.02
C ASP A 516 0.74 6.34 -35.98
N ASN A 517 1.96 6.33 -35.43
CA ASN A 517 3.24 6.46 -36.15
C ASN A 517 3.39 7.78 -36.93
N ASP A 518 2.82 8.88 -36.44
CA ASP A 518 3.01 10.22 -37.02
C ASP A 518 4.36 10.88 -36.66
N GLY A 519 5.10 10.28 -35.72
CA GLY A 519 6.38 10.77 -35.20
C GLY A 519 6.27 11.49 -33.86
N THR A 520 5.08 11.55 -33.23
CA THR A 520 4.80 12.26 -31.98
C THR A 520 4.14 11.33 -30.96
N ALA A 521 4.88 10.96 -29.91
CA ALA A 521 4.31 10.14 -28.86
C ALA A 521 3.31 10.92 -27.99
N VAL A 522 2.04 10.50 -27.99
CA VAL A 522 0.97 11.06 -27.16
C VAL A 522 0.26 9.91 -26.44
N VAL A 523 -0.09 10.13 -25.17
CA VAL A 523 -0.83 9.14 -24.38
C VAL A 523 -2.19 8.87 -25.00
N ASP A 524 -2.58 7.60 -25.04
CA ASP A 524 -3.94 7.22 -25.40
C ASP A 524 -4.95 7.60 -24.31
N ILE A 525 -6.18 7.86 -24.72
CA ILE A 525 -7.30 8.01 -23.78
C ILE A 525 -7.72 6.60 -23.32
N GLY A 526 -7.77 6.35 -22.01
CA GLY A 526 -8.20 5.08 -21.42
C GLY A 526 -7.18 4.42 -20.50
N ALA A 527 -7.45 3.20 -20.04
CA ALA A 527 -6.57 2.44 -19.14
C ALA A 527 -5.39 1.75 -19.85
N TYR A 528 -5.55 1.45 -21.13
CA TYR A 528 -4.59 0.71 -21.96
C TYR A 528 -3.96 1.65 -22.99
N GLU A 529 -2.69 1.41 -23.32
CA GLU A 529 -1.97 2.11 -24.38
C GLU A 529 -1.81 1.18 -25.59
N TYR A 530 -2.30 1.61 -26.75
CA TYR A 530 -2.12 0.91 -28.00
C TYR A 530 -0.64 0.83 -28.37
N GLN A 531 -0.18 -0.39 -28.67
CA GLN A 531 1.19 -0.65 -29.10
C GLN A 531 1.20 -0.94 -30.61
N PRO A 532 1.92 -0.17 -31.43
CA PRO A 532 1.93 -0.29 -32.90
C PRO A 532 2.68 -1.49 -33.48
#